data_AF-A0A953J9Y1-F1
#
_entry.id   AF-A0A953J9Y1-F1
#
_cell.length_a   1.000
_cell.length_b   1.000
_cell.length_c   1.000
_cell.angle_alpha   90.00
_cell.angle_beta   90.00
_cell.angle_gamma   90.00
#
_symmetry.space_group_name_H-M   'P 1'
#
loop_
_entity.id
_entity.type
_entity.pdbx_description
1 polymer ?
#
loop_
_entity_poly.entity_id
_entity_poly.type
_entity_poly.pdbx_seq_one_letter_code
_entity_poly.pdbx_strand_id
1 'polypeptide(L)'
;SSEAILSLRPVTFHYKSDANAVAQFGLIAEEVEKVDPDLIIRDKEGKPYSVRYEAVNAMLLNEFLKEHKKVEQQAQQMQEQQSRIERQQATIAELKATVARQQREMGAFTAQLKEQAAQRRKVSAQLEVAKPETKLALTNQ
;
A
#
# COMPACT_ATOMS: atom_id res chain seq x y z
N SER A 1 8.78 -2.00 -31.90
CA SER A 1 9.16 -1.83 -30.47
C SER A 1 9.58 -3.18 -29.92
N SER A 2 10.54 -3.28 -29.00
CA SER A 2 10.93 -4.57 -28.40
C SER A 2 9.80 -5.26 -27.65
N GLU A 3 8.80 -4.53 -27.17
CA GLU A 3 7.61 -5.06 -26.49
C GLU A 3 6.74 -5.95 -27.38
N ALA A 4 6.88 -5.87 -28.72
CA ALA A 4 6.16 -6.74 -29.64
C ALA A 4 6.44 -8.22 -29.35
N ILE A 5 7.63 -8.56 -28.85
CA ILE A 5 7.99 -9.94 -28.50
C ILE A 5 7.11 -10.54 -27.40
N LEU A 6 6.52 -9.70 -26.54
CA LEU A 6 5.66 -10.14 -25.44
C LEU A 6 4.32 -10.70 -25.93
N SER A 7 3.95 -10.38 -27.18
CA SER A 7 2.74 -10.90 -27.84
C SER A 7 3.03 -12.13 -28.73
N LEU A 8 4.29 -12.53 -28.86
CA LEU A 8 4.66 -13.72 -29.63
C LEU A 8 4.28 -14.98 -28.86
N ARG A 9 3.95 -16.04 -29.61
CA ARG A 9 3.53 -17.33 -29.06
C ARG A 9 4.54 -18.41 -29.41
N PRO A 10 5.41 -18.80 -28.47
CA PRO A 10 6.28 -19.94 -28.66
C PRO A 10 5.46 -21.22 -28.84
N VAL A 11 5.89 -22.08 -29.76
CA VAL A 11 5.26 -23.37 -30.04
C VAL A 11 6.29 -24.48 -30.09
N THR A 12 5.80 -25.72 -29.89
CA THR A 12 6.56 -26.93 -30.20
C THR A 12 6.07 -27.49 -31.53
N PHE A 13 6.99 -27.80 -32.43
CA PHE A 13 6.66 -28.33 -33.76
C PHE A 13 7.66 -29.40 -34.20
N HIS A 14 7.33 -30.14 -35.26
CA HIS A 14 8.21 -31.12 -35.89
C HIS A 14 8.42 -30.76 -37.35
N TYR A 15 9.66 -30.86 -37.84
CA TYR A 15 9.91 -30.71 -39.26
C TYR A 15 9.36 -31.92 -40.02
N LYS A 16 8.59 -31.68 -41.08
CA LYS A 16 8.07 -32.76 -41.94
C LYS A 16 9.19 -33.58 -42.59
N SER A 17 10.37 -32.98 -42.76
CA SER A 17 11.56 -33.61 -43.33
C SER A 17 12.42 -34.37 -42.32
N ASP A 18 12.13 -34.27 -41.01
CA ASP A 18 12.91 -34.94 -39.97
C ASP A 18 12.37 -36.36 -39.73
N ALA A 19 13.15 -37.36 -40.16
CA ALA A 19 12.81 -38.77 -40.02
C ALA A 19 12.71 -39.22 -38.55
N ASN A 20 13.42 -38.54 -37.64
CA ASN A 20 13.42 -38.87 -36.22
C ASN A 20 12.32 -38.13 -35.45
N ALA A 21 11.54 -37.26 -36.12
CA ALA A 21 10.48 -36.44 -35.54
C ALA A 21 10.90 -35.81 -34.20
N VAL A 22 12.06 -35.15 -34.16
CA VAL A 22 12.54 -34.48 -32.96
C VAL A 22 11.75 -33.20 -32.75
N ALA A 23 11.11 -33.08 -31.58
CA ALA A 23 10.38 -31.88 -31.19
C ALA A 23 11.32 -30.65 -31.16
N GLN A 24 10.95 -29.63 -31.93
CA GLN A 24 11.62 -28.33 -31.98
C GLN A 24 10.78 -27.31 -31.22
N PHE A 25 11.44 -26.32 -30.62
CA PHE A 25 10.78 -25.20 -29.97
C PHE A 25 11.12 -23.91 -30.71
N GLY A 26 10.13 -23.10 -31.02
CA GLY A 26 10.36 -21.87 -31.77
C GLY A 26 9.09 -21.08 -32.05
N LEU A 27 9.13 -20.28 -33.11
CA LEU A 27 8.06 -19.40 -33.54
C LEU A 27 7.63 -19.72 -34.97
N ILE A 28 6.34 -19.52 -35.26
CA ILE A 28 5.78 -19.66 -36.61
C ILE A 28 5.89 -18.31 -37.33
N ALA A 29 6.56 -18.28 -38.48
CA ALA A 29 6.85 -17.04 -39.21
C ALA A 29 5.57 -16.26 -39.59
N GLU A 30 4.51 -16.95 -40.01
CA GLU A 30 3.22 -16.36 -40.36
C GLU A 30 2.45 -15.81 -39.15
N GLU A 31 2.72 -16.33 -37.94
CA GLU A 31 2.15 -15.77 -36.71
C GLU A 31 2.94 -14.54 -36.25
N VAL A 32 4.27 -14.61 -36.32
CA VAL A 32 5.16 -13.49 -36.00
C VAL A 32 4.90 -12.33 -36.95
N GLU A 33 4.68 -12.57 -38.24
CA GLU A 33 4.37 -11.54 -39.25
C GLU A 33 3.17 -10.67 -38.85
N LYS A 34 2.16 -11.27 -38.22
CA LYS A 34 0.95 -10.54 -37.79
C LYS A 34 1.21 -9.63 -36.59
N VAL A 35 2.26 -9.93 -35.81
CA VAL A 35 2.64 -9.15 -34.61
C VAL A 35 3.67 -8.09 -34.97
N ASP A 36 4.73 -8.48 -35.66
CA ASP A 36 5.82 -7.61 -36.09
C ASP A 36 6.42 -8.11 -37.43
N PRO A 37 6.00 -7.53 -38.58
CA PRO A 37 6.51 -7.90 -39.90
C PRO A 37 8.02 -7.70 -40.07
N ASP A 38 8.64 -6.80 -39.29
CA ASP A 38 10.08 -6.50 -39.41
C ASP A 38 10.93 -7.67 -38.91
N LEU A 39 10.35 -8.57 -38.11
CA LEU A 39 10.99 -9.79 -37.63
C LEU A 39 11.00 -10.93 -38.64
N ILE A 40 10.47 -10.72 -39.85
CA ILE A 40 10.37 -11.77 -40.87
C ILE A 40 11.45 -11.63 -41.94
N ILE A 41 12.08 -12.76 -42.26
CA ILE A 41 12.84 -12.95 -43.48
C ILE A 41 11.87 -13.52 -44.51
N ARG A 42 11.74 -12.84 -45.65
CA ARG A 42 10.88 -13.25 -46.76
C ARG A 42 11.70 -13.96 -47.84
N ASP A 43 11.08 -14.91 -48.53
CA ASP A 43 11.67 -15.56 -49.69
C ASP A 43 11.62 -14.69 -50.96
N LYS A 44 11.99 -15.25 -52.11
CA LYS A 44 11.97 -14.58 -53.41
C LYS A 44 10.57 -14.21 -53.90
N GLU A 45 9.53 -14.88 -53.38
CA GLU A 45 8.12 -14.61 -53.69
C GLU A 45 7.49 -13.61 -52.70
N GLY A 46 8.26 -13.14 -51.72
CA GLY A 46 7.79 -12.22 -50.68
C GLY A 46 7.05 -12.91 -49.53
N LYS A 47 7.02 -14.25 -49.49
CA LYS A 47 6.32 -15.01 -48.44
C LYS A 47 7.17 -15.13 -47.18
N PRO A 48 6.57 -15.19 -45.98
CA PRO A 48 7.30 -15.47 -44.74
C PRO A 48 8.07 -16.78 -44.86
N TYR A 49 9.39 -16.71 -44.67
CA TYR A 49 10.27 -17.86 -44.78
C TYR A 49 10.90 -18.24 -43.43
N SER A 50 11.34 -17.24 -42.66
CA SER A 50 11.96 -17.48 -41.35
C SER A 50 11.81 -16.27 -40.44
N VAL A 51 12.00 -16.48 -39.15
CA VAL A 51 12.04 -15.43 -38.12
C VAL A 51 13.48 -14.95 -37.94
N ARG A 52 13.67 -13.65 -37.76
CA ARG A 52 14.95 -13.02 -37.41
C ARG A 52 15.30 -13.28 -35.94
N TYR A 53 15.70 -14.50 -35.60
CA TYR A 53 15.99 -14.90 -34.22
C TYR A 53 17.06 -14.05 -33.53
N GLU A 54 18.06 -13.55 -34.25
CA GLU A 54 19.04 -12.61 -33.69
C GLU A 54 18.40 -11.30 -33.19
N ALA A 55 17.42 -10.77 -33.94
CA ALA A 55 16.69 -9.58 -33.52
C ALA A 55 15.77 -9.88 -32.32
N VAL A 56 15.08 -11.04 -32.35
CA VAL A 56 14.27 -11.50 -31.22
C VAL A 56 15.11 -11.63 -29.95
N ASN A 57 16.30 -12.24 -30.03
CA ASN A 57 17.21 -12.41 -28.90
C ASN A 57 17.67 -11.06 -28.32
N ALA A 58 18.02 -10.10 -29.17
CA ALA A 58 18.38 -8.75 -28.71
C ALA A 58 17.20 -8.01 -28.06
N MET A 59 15.98 -8.17 -28.61
CA MET A 59 14.77 -7.60 -28.04
C MET A 59 14.42 -8.27 -26.69
N LEU A 60 14.61 -9.59 -26.56
CA LEU A 60 14.43 -10.32 -25.29
C LEU A 60 15.37 -9.81 -24.21
N LEU A 61 16.65 -9.57 -24.54
CA LEU A 61 17.59 -8.95 -23.61
C LEU A 61 17.11 -7.56 -23.18
N ASN A 62 16.60 -6.75 -24.12
CA ASN A 62 16.08 -5.41 -23.79
C ASN A 62 14.88 -5.47 -22.84
N GLU A 63 13.89 -6.34 -23.10
CA GLU A 63 12.73 -6.51 -22.21
C GLU A 63 13.13 -7.09 -20.85
N PHE A 64 14.09 -8.02 -20.81
CA PHE A 64 14.64 -8.53 -19.56
C PHE A 64 15.28 -7.42 -18.73
N LEU A 65 16.09 -6.54 -19.35
CA LEU A 65 16.72 -5.41 -18.67
C LEU A 65 15.68 -4.38 -18.18
N LYS A 66 14.62 -4.13 -18.95
CA LYS A 66 13.51 -3.26 -18.53
C LYS A 66 12.79 -3.83 -17.30
N GLU A 67 12.43 -5.11 -17.32
CA GLU A 67 11.76 -5.76 -16.19
C GLU A 67 12.68 -5.86 -14.97
N HIS A 68 13.98 -6.13 -15.16
CA HIS A 68 14.95 -6.09 -14.07
C HIS A 68 14.98 -4.72 -13.38
N LYS A 69 15.07 -3.63 -14.15
CA LYS A 69 15.03 -2.27 -13.60
C LYS A 69 13.73 -1.97 -12.87
N LYS A 70 12.59 -2.43 -13.40
CA LYS A 70 11.28 -2.26 -12.75
C LYS A 70 11.20 -3.03 -11.43
N VAL A 71 11.75 -4.24 -11.37
CA VAL A 71 11.85 -5.04 -10.13
C VAL A 71 12.74 -4.34 -9.11
N GLU A 72 13.89 -3.79 -9.51
CA GLU A 72 14.75 -3.00 -8.61
C GLU A 72 14.02 -1.77 -8.05
N GLN A 73 13.30 -1.04 -8.90
CA GLN A 73 12.50 0.12 -8.48
C GLN A 73 11.38 -0.28 -7.51
N GLN A 74 10.69 -1.40 -7.78
CA GLN A 74 9.67 -1.93 -6.88
C GLN A 74 10.28 -2.35 -5.53
N ALA A 75 11.47 -2.97 -5.53
CA ALA A 75 12.17 -3.34 -4.30
C ALA A 75 12.52 -2.11 -3.44
N GLN A 76 13.00 -1.03 -4.08
CA GLN A 76 13.27 0.24 -3.40
C GLN A 76 11.98 0.84 -2.80
N GLN A 77 10.89 0.88 -3.57
CA GLN A 77 9.60 1.38 -3.09
C GLN A 77 9.06 0.56 -1.92
N MET A 78 9.18 -0.77 -1.96
CA MET A 78 8.77 -1.65 -0.87
C MET A 78 9.58 -1.37 0.40
N GLN A 79 10.89 -1.15 0.27
CA GLN A 79 11.74 -0.79 1.42
C GLN A 79 11.32 0.56 2.03
N GLU A 80 11.06 1.57 1.20
CA GLU A 80 10.58 2.87 1.68
C GLU A 80 9.22 2.77 2.37
N GLN A 81 8.30 1.97 1.81
CA GLN A 81 6.99 1.71 2.41
C GLN A 81 7.13 1.01 3.76
N GLN A 82 8.01 0.01 3.87
CA GLN A 82 8.29 -0.69 5.12
C GLN A 82 8.77 0.29 6.20
N SER A 83 9.71 1.18 5.88
CA SER A 83 10.17 2.21 6.83
C SER A 83 9.09 3.26 7.17
N ARG A 84 8.13 3.53 6.28
CA ARG A 84 6.97 4.38 6.60
C ARG A 84 6.01 3.68 7.56
N ILE A 85 5.76 2.39 7.35
CA ILE A 85 4.90 1.57 8.22
C ILE A 85 5.48 1.51 9.64
N GLU A 86 6.78 1.27 9.79
CA GLU A 86 7.45 1.24 11.09
C GLU A 86 7.33 2.58 11.84
N ARG A 87 7.54 3.70 11.14
CA ARG A 87 7.35 5.04 11.71
C ARG A 87 5.90 5.27 12.13
N GLN A 88 4.94 4.90 11.30
CA GLN A 88 3.52 5.03 11.63
C GLN A 88 3.13 4.18 12.84
N GLN A 89 3.64 2.94 12.94
CA GLN A 89 3.41 2.08 14.10
C GLN A 89 3.96 2.71 15.39
N ALA A 90 5.16 3.30 15.35
CA ALA A 90 5.72 4.02 16.49
C ALA A 90 4.85 5.22 16.91
N THR A 91 4.41 6.05 15.96
CA THR A 91 3.51 7.17 16.24
C THR A 91 2.17 6.71 16.81
N ILE A 92 1.60 5.61 16.30
CA ILE A 92 0.36 5.04 16.83
C ILE A 92 0.54 4.58 18.27
N ALA A 93 1.68 3.95 18.60
CA ALA A 93 1.98 3.52 19.97
C ALA A 93 2.09 4.73 20.92
N GLU A 94 2.76 5.80 20.51
CA GLU A 94 2.88 7.05 21.27
C GLU A 94 1.53 7.74 21.48
N LEU A 95 0.70 7.83 20.44
CA LEU A 95 -0.65 8.39 20.53
C LEU A 95 -1.53 7.57 21.48
N LYS A 96 -1.46 6.23 21.41
CA LYS A 96 -2.18 5.35 22.34
C LYS A 96 -1.75 5.59 23.79
N ALA A 97 -0.46 5.73 24.05
CA ALA A 97 0.05 6.03 25.39
C ALA A 97 -0.44 7.40 25.90
N THR A 98 -0.44 8.41 25.03
CA THR A 98 -0.94 9.76 25.34
C THR A 98 -2.42 9.77 25.65
N VAL A 99 -3.24 9.09 24.84
CA VAL A 99 -4.68 8.95 25.08
C VAL A 99 -4.95 8.24 26.42
N ALA A 100 -4.23 7.15 26.70
CA ALA A 100 -4.36 6.44 27.97
C ALA A 100 -4.00 7.31 29.18
N ARG A 101 -2.98 8.18 29.05
CA ARG A 101 -2.62 9.16 30.07
C ARG A 101 -3.72 10.20 30.26
N GLN A 102 -4.21 10.79 29.18
CA GLN A 102 -5.29 11.78 29.22
C GLN A 102 -6.57 11.22 29.87
N GLN A 103 -6.93 9.97 29.56
CA GLN A 103 -8.08 9.30 30.19
C GLN A 103 -7.93 9.18 31.71
N ARG A 104 -6.72 8.87 32.21
CA ARG A 104 -6.45 8.82 33.65
C ARG A 104 -6.53 10.21 34.29
N GLU A 105 -5.92 11.22 33.67
CA GLU A 105 -5.94 12.61 34.14
C GLU A 105 -7.38 13.15 34.19
N MET A 106 -8.20 12.88 33.16
CA MET A 106 -9.63 13.22 33.15
C MET A 106 -10.40 12.50 34.26
N GLY A 107 -10.11 11.23 34.51
CA GLY A 107 -10.72 10.47 35.61
C GLY A 107 -10.41 11.09 36.98
N ALA A 108 -9.15 11.46 37.22
CA ALA A 108 -8.72 12.13 38.44
C ALA A 108 -9.37 13.52 38.60
N PHE A 109 -9.40 14.31 37.52
CA PHE A 109 -10.05 15.62 37.53
C PHE A 109 -11.55 15.52 37.82
N THR A 110 -12.22 14.54 37.23
CA THR A 110 -13.64 14.27 37.50
C THR A 110 -13.90 13.92 38.96
N ALA A 111 -13.03 13.12 39.59
CA ALA A 111 -13.12 12.80 41.01
C ALA A 111 -12.93 14.05 41.89
N GLN A 112 -11.94 14.89 41.57
CA GLN A 112 -11.68 16.14 42.29
C GLN A 112 -12.85 17.14 42.18
N LEU A 113 -13.48 17.24 41.01
CA LEU A 113 -14.68 18.06 40.82
C LEU A 113 -15.87 17.59 41.66
N LYS A 114 -16.08 16.26 41.76
CA LYS A 114 -17.12 15.67 42.62
C LYS A 114 -16.86 15.98 44.10
N GLU A 115 -15.61 15.86 44.54
CA GLU A 115 -15.21 16.20 45.91
C GLU A 115 -15.45 17.68 46.21
N GLN A 116 -15.03 18.59 45.32
CA GLN A 116 -15.31 20.03 45.48
C GLN A 116 -16.81 20.36 45.49
N ALA A 117 -17.63 19.65 44.70
CA ALA A 117 -19.08 19.82 44.74
C ALA A 117 -19.66 19.42 46.11
N ALA A 118 -19.17 18.33 46.72
CA ALA A 118 -19.57 17.91 48.05
C ALA A 118 -19.14 18.91 49.14
N GLN A 119 -17.90 19.41 49.08
CA GLN A 119 -17.40 20.42 50.01
C GLN A 119 -18.20 21.72 49.94
N ARG A 120 -18.53 22.21 48.74
CA ARG A 120 -19.38 23.41 48.56
C ARG A 120 -20.77 23.23 49.17
N ARG A 121 -21.40 22.06 49.00
CA ARG A 121 -22.69 21.75 49.65
C ARG A 121 -22.58 21.80 51.18
N LYS A 122 -21.52 21.20 51.73
CA LYS A 122 -21.27 21.22 53.18
C LYS A 122 -21.09 22.63 53.74
N VAL A 123 -20.27 23.47 53.09
CA VAL A 123 -20.05 24.87 53.49
C VAL A 123 -21.35 25.68 53.39
N SER A 124 -22.14 25.46 52.34
CA SER A 124 -23.44 26.13 52.16
C SER A 124 -24.42 25.79 53.30
N ALA A 125 -24.51 24.52 53.69
CA ALA A 125 -25.35 24.09 54.81
C ALA A 125 -24.90 24.71 56.15
N GLN A 126 -23.58 24.81 56.39
CA GLN A 126 -23.06 25.47 57.60
C GLN A 126 -23.36 26.97 57.64
N LEU A 127 -23.32 27.64 56.50
CA LEU A 127 -23.67 29.07 56.38
C LEU A 127 -25.16 29.33 56.59
N GLU A 128 -26.05 28.43 56.15
CA GLU A 128 -27.49 28.55 56.42
C GLU A 128 -27.82 28.42 57.90
N VAL A 129 -27.19 27.48 58.61
CA VAL A 129 -27.37 27.29 60.06
C VAL A 129 -26.77 28.46 60.86
N ALA A 130 -25.74 29.12 60.33
CA ALA A 130 -25.08 30.25 60.99
C ALA A 130 -25.74 31.62 60.75
N LYS A 131 -26.81 31.70 59.93
CA LYS A 131 -27.59 32.95 59.80
C LYS A 131 -28.29 33.25 61.12
N PRO A 132 -28.01 34.37 61.80
CA PRO A 132 -28.75 34.75 62.99
C PRO A 132 -30.18 35.08 62.57
N GLU A 133 -31.16 34.43 63.20
CA GLU A 133 -32.54 34.91 63.18
C GLU A 133 -32.51 36.37 63.64
N THR A 134 -32.86 37.28 62.74
CA THR A 134 -33.07 38.68 63.08
C THR A 134 -34.24 38.69 64.05
N LYS A 135 -33.95 38.65 65.36
CA LYS A 135 -34.95 38.84 66.41
C LYS A 135 -35.57 40.21 66.18
N LEU A 136 -36.76 40.21 65.59
CA LEU A 136 -37.70 41.31 65.67
C LEU A 136 -37.97 41.56 67.15
N ALA A 137 -37.18 42.47 67.73
CA ALA A 137 -37.54 43.14 68.96
C ALA A 137 -38.78 43.99 68.66
N LEU A 138 -39.98 43.38 68.77
CA LEU A 138 -41.20 44.14 69.00
C LEU A 138 -41.08 44.72 70.42
N THR A 139 -40.49 45.90 70.45
CA THR A 139 -40.39 46.74 71.64
C THR A 139 -41.59 47.67 71.62
N ASN A 140 -42.19 47.81 72.81
CA ASN A 140 -42.94 48.95 73.33
C ASN A 140 -44.47 49.04 73.19
N GLN A 141 -45.04 49.07 74.42
CA GLN A 141 -46.20 49.77 74.96
C GLN A 141 -47.57 49.10 74.89
#